data_AF-A0A6A6FZY1-F1
#
_entry.id   AF-A0A6A6FZY1-F1
#
_cell.length_a   1.000
_cell.length_b   1.000
_cell.length_c   1.000
_cell.angle_alpha   90.00
_cell.angle_beta   90.00
_cell.angle_gamma   90.00
#
_symmetry.space_group_name_H-M   'P 1'
#
loop_
_entity.id
_entity.type
_entity.pdbx_description
1 polymer ?
#
loop_
_entity_poly.entity_id
_entity_poly.type
_entity_poly.pdbx_seq_one_letter_code
_entity_poly.pdbx_strand_id
1 'polypeptide(L)'
;MKTFTRTLVLFLVAMTSLMSHATADGCIAGICGKVKNQSSWQLRTTDNPNCAWDATTTRKCDNKCNIWNWSCSGATGCGKVVNCKQLYLSPGFTTGGNGKDIDAFTYADREYFYAGKMRTRGVWSKFNTLTTIVCKDHGGYPCCGPEGGRYGCTP
;
A
#
# COMPACT_ATOMS: atom_id res chain seq x y z
N MET A 1 17.86 13.69 -75.33
CA MET A 1 17.39 12.58 -74.47
C MET A 1 16.99 13.17 -73.13
N LYS A 2 15.77 12.88 -72.67
CA LYS A 2 15.18 13.39 -71.42
C LYS A 2 15.60 12.47 -70.27
N THR A 3 16.10 13.00 -69.15
CA THR A 3 16.26 12.19 -67.94
C THR A 3 15.76 12.93 -66.71
N PHE A 4 14.98 12.19 -65.94
CA PHE A 4 13.99 12.64 -64.96
C PHE A 4 14.61 13.05 -63.62
N THR A 5 14.13 14.17 -63.09
CA THR A 5 14.25 14.60 -61.71
C THR A 5 13.54 13.60 -60.79
N ARG A 6 14.23 13.07 -59.76
CA ARG A 6 13.62 12.27 -58.70
C ARG A 6 13.71 13.02 -57.38
N THR A 7 12.60 13.62 -56.98
CA THR A 7 12.38 14.19 -55.65
C THR A 7 12.17 13.05 -54.66
N LEU A 8 13.15 12.80 -53.79
CA LEU A 8 13.07 11.82 -52.71
C LEU A 8 12.35 12.48 -51.52
N VAL A 9 11.08 12.13 -51.31
CA VAL A 9 10.31 12.55 -50.13
C VAL A 9 10.75 11.70 -48.95
N LEU A 10 11.55 12.26 -48.04
CA LEU A 10 11.82 11.65 -46.74
C LEU A 10 10.58 11.77 -45.87
N PHE A 11 9.84 10.67 -45.72
CA PHE A 11 8.81 10.52 -44.70
C PHE A 11 9.48 10.37 -43.33
N LEU A 12 9.51 11.45 -42.57
CA LEU A 12 9.94 11.47 -41.17
C LEU A 12 8.83 10.81 -40.32
N VAL A 13 8.90 9.49 -40.14
CA VAL A 13 8.06 8.78 -39.17
C VAL A 13 8.63 9.05 -37.78
N ALA A 14 8.31 10.23 -37.23
CA ALA A 14 8.45 10.51 -35.82
C ALA A 14 7.40 9.69 -35.05
N MET A 15 7.68 8.40 -34.86
CA MET A 15 7.01 7.58 -33.85
C MET A 15 7.38 8.16 -32.49
N THR A 16 6.61 9.16 -32.08
CA THR A 16 6.59 9.70 -30.73
C THR A 16 6.25 8.56 -29.80
N SER A 17 7.27 8.20 -29.04
CA SER A 17 7.26 7.35 -27.87
C SER A 17 6.13 7.78 -26.93
N LEU A 18 4.98 7.11 -27.06
CA LEU A 18 4.00 7.02 -25.99
C LEU A 18 4.65 6.22 -24.87
N MET A 19 5.46 6.91 -24.07
CA MET A 19 5.89 6.44 -22.76
C MET A 19 4.63 6.25 -21.93
N SER A 20 4.06 5.05 -22.01
CA SER A 20 3.12 4.56 -21.03
C SER A 20 3.87 4.60 -19.70
N HIS A 21 3.59 5.65 -18.92
CA HIS A 21 3.98 5.70 -17.53
C HIS A 21 3.16 4.63 -16.83
N ALA A 22 3.65 3.40 -16.85
CA ALA A 22 3.21 2.37 -15.94
C ALA A 22 3.60 2.85 -14.53
N THR A 23 2.73 3.64 -13.92
CA THR A 23 2.86 3.99 -12.51
C THR A 23 2.53 2.72 -11.73
N ALA A 24 3.57 1.99 -11.32
CA ALA A 24 3.45 0.75 -10.57
C ALA A 24 2.86 0.92 -9.15
N ASP A 25 2.20 2.04 -8.83
CA ASP A 25 1.68 2.35 -7.48
C ASP A 25 0.32 3.09 -7.57
N GLY A 26 -0.55 2.67 -8.49
CA GLY A 26 -1.87 3.29 -8.70
C GLY A 26 -2.96 2.24 -8.90
N CYS A 27 -3.94 2.22 -7.99
CA CYS A 27 -5.19 1.49 -8.17
C CYS A 27 -5.97 2.06 -9.37
N ILE A 28 -6.37 1.20 -10.30
CA ILE A 28 -7.20 1.58 -11.45
C ILE A 28 -8.66 1.61 -10.98
N ALA A 29 -9.20 2.83 -10.86
CA ALA A 29 -10.59 3.17 -10.52
C ALA A 29 -11.02 2.93 -9.06
N GLY A 30 -11.36 4.00 -8.31
CA GLY A 30 -12.19 4.05 -7.07
C GLY A 30 -11.83 3.15 -5.87
N ILE A 31 -10.94 2.20 -6.06
CA ILE A 31 -10.82 0.96 -5.30
C ILE A 31 -9.38 0.88 -4.85
N CYS A 32 -9.13 1.41 -3.67
CA CYS A 32 -7.79 1.44 -3.10
C CYS A 32 -7.92 1.29 -1.59
N GLY A 33 -7.02 0.50 -1.03
CA GLY A 33 -6.93 0.26 0.39
C GLY A 33 -6.84 1.59 1.11
N LYS A 34 -7.64 1.72 2.17
CA LYS A 34 -7.78 2.97 2.91
C LYS A 34 -7.69 2.68 4.40
N VAL A 35 -7.02 3.54 5.14
CA VAL A 35 -6.92 3.44 6.60
C VAL A 35 -7.40 4.74 7.21
N LYS A 36 -8.37 4.64 8.13
CA LYS A 36 -8.89 5.72 8.97
C LYS A 36 -8.38 5.49 10.40
N ASN A 37 -7.48 6.34 10.87
CA ASN A 37 -6.98 6.27 12.25
C ASN A 37 -7.89 7.11 13.15
N GLN A 38 -8.94 6.50 13.69
CA GLN A 38 -9.82 7.13 14.69
C GLN A 38 -9.40 6.76 16.13
N SER A 39 -8.24 6.11 16.29
CA SER A 39 -7.66 5.83 17.59
C SER A 39 -6.87 7.03 18.10
N SER A 40 -6.61 7.10 19.41
CA SER A 40 -5.77 8.12 20.02
C SER A 40 -4.26 7.90 19.77
N TRP A 41 -3.88 6.81 19.09
CA TRP A 41 -2.48 6.44 18.88
C TRP A 41 -2.06 6.60 17.43
N GLN A 42 -0.80 6.98 17.23
CA GLN A 42 -0.21 7.05 15.89
C GLN A 42 0.00 5.64 15.35
N LEU A 43 -0.33 5.42 14.09
CA LEU A 43 -0.04 4.18 13.37
C LEU A 43 0.89 4.43 12.19
N ARG A 44 1.44 3.35 11.64
CA ARG A 44 2.20 3.36 10.38
C ARG A 44 1.44 2.63 9.30
N THR A 45 1.55 3.12 8.07
CA THR A 45 1.00 2.51 6.85
C THR A 45 2.09 2.28 5.82
N THR A 46 1.85 1.36 4.89
CA THR A 46 2.69 1.17 3.70
C THR A 46 1.80 1.04 2.48
N ASP A 47 2.16 1.77 1.43
CA ASP A 47 1.54 1.79 0.10
C ASP A 47 2.28 0.90 -0.90
N ASN A 48 3.38 0.26 -0.47
CA ASN A 48 4.21 -0.57 -1.34
C ASN A 48 5.02 -1.58 -0.50
N PRO A 49 4.39 -2.68 -0.05
CA PRO A 49 5.11 -3.76 0.60
C PRO A 49 5.79 -4.60 -0.48
N ASN A 50 7.06 -4.96 -0.25
CA ASN A 50 7.93 -5.64 -1.21
C ASN A 50 8.47 -4.75 -2.33
N CYS A 51 8.57 -3.44 -2.11
CA CYS A 51 9.34 -2.58 -3.00
C CYS A 51 10.82 -2.97 -3.05
N ALA A 52 11.44 -2.73 -4.22
CA ALA A 52 12.89 -2.89 -4.37
C ALA A 52 13.61 -1.99 -3.37
N TRP A 53 14.73 -2.49 -2.81
CA TRP A 53 15.61 -1.63 -2.03
C TRP A 53 16.10 -0.49 -2.91
N ASP A 54 15.89 0.74 -2.46
CA ASP A 54 16.24 1.92 -3.22
C ASP A 54 16.96 2.90 -2.30
N ALA A 55 18.26 3.02 -2.52
CA ALA A 55 19.14 3.92 -1.77
C ALA A 55 19.19 5.34 -2.35
N THR A 56 18.52 5.60 -3.48
CA THR A 56 18.75 6.81 -4.29
C THR A 56 17.49 7.61 -4.65
N THR A 57 16.27 7.10 -4.47
CA THR A 57 15.03 7.82 -4.84
C THR A 57 14.20 8.37 -3.66
N THR A 58 13.20 9.20 -4.00
CA THR A 58 12.17 9.76 -3.10
C THR A 58 11.24 8.70 -2.49
N ARG A 59 11.21 7.46 -3.01
CA ARG A 59 10.46 6.33 -2.44
C ARG A 59 11.40 5.39 -1.68
N LYS A 60 11.96 5.89 -0.57
CA LYS A 60 12.86 5.10 0.29
C LYS A 60 12.15 3.85 0.80
N CYS A 61 12.67 2.70 0.37
CA CYS A 61 12.25 1.36 0.73
C CYS A 61 13.31 0.68 1.61
N ASP A 62 13.80 1.46 2.58
CA ASP A 62 14.88 1.13 3.49
C ASP A 62 14.41 0.39 4.75
N ASN A 63 13.10 0.33 4.98
CA ASN A 63 12.53 -0.32 6.15
C ASN A 63 12.23 -1.80 5.89
N LYS A 64 12.21 -2.59 6.97
CA LYS A 64 11.73 -3.97 6.98
C LYS A 64 10.36 -4.04 7.66
N CYS A 65 9.37 -4.60 6.98
CA CYS A 65 8.04 -4.84 7.51
C CYS A 65 7.82 -6.35 7.70
N ASN A 66 7.59 -6.79 8.93
CA ASN A 66 7.19 -8.16 9.22
C ASN A 66 5.67 -8.27 9.11
N ILE A 67 5.17 -8.78 7.98
CA ILE A 67 3.74 -8.91 7.69
C ILE A 67 3.27 -10.32 8.07
N TRP A 68 2.41 -10.44 9.08
CA TRP A 68 2.00 -11.74 9.63
C TRP A 68 1.09 -12.56 8.72
N ASN A 69 0.25 -11.88 7.94
CA ASN A 69 -0.70 -12.49 7.00
C ASN A 69 -0.26 -12.32 5.55
N TRP A 70 1.04 -12.44 5.29
CA TRP A 70 1.48 -12.54 3.91
C TRP A 70 0.97 -13.86 3.32
N SER A 71 0.48 -13.81 2.08
CA SER A 71 0.03 -15.03 1.42
C SER A 71 1.22 -15.96 1.22
N CYS A 72 1.05 -17.20 1.64
CA CYS A 72 1.83 -18.31 1.10
C CYS A 72 0.94 -19.08 0.13
N SER A 73 1.51 -19.99 -0.64
CA SER A 73 0.80 -20.92 -1.52
C SER A 73 -0.10 -21.93 -0.76
N GLY A 74 -0.69 -21.54 0.39
CA GLY A 74 -1.53 -22.37 1.26
C GLY A 74 -2.38 -21.56 2.26
N ALA A 75 -3.34 -22.23 2.91
CA ALA A 75 -4.45 -21.62 3.65
C ALA A 75 -4.13 -21.03 5.04
N THR A 76 -2.90 -21.13 5.54
CA THR A 76 -2.58 -20.88 6.95
C THR A 76 -1.98 -19.51 7.28
N GLY A 77 -1.68 -18.68 6.28
CA GLY A 77 -1.04 -17.37 6.47
C GLY A 77 0.40 -17.50 6.97
N CYS A 78 1.36 -17.07 6.16
CA CYS A 78 2.77 -17.14 6.53
C CYS A 78 3.29 -15.74 6.77
N GLY A 79 3.95 -15.54 7.90
CA GLY A 79 4.67 -14.29 8.14
C GLY A 79 5.78 -14.10 7.10
N LYS A 80 5.94 -12.89 6.58
CA LYS A 80 7.06 -12.54 5.70
C LYS A 80 7.65 -11.20 6.08
N VAL A 81 8.98 -11.15 6.21
CA VAL A 81 9.71 -9.89 6.29
C VAL A 81 9.98 -9.39 4.87
N VAL A 82 9.47 -8.21 4.54
CA VAL A 82 9.64 -7.58 3.23
C VAL A 82 10.28 -6.20 3.39
N ASN A 83 10.97 -5.73 2.34
CA ASN A 83 11.27 -4.30 2.23
C ASN A 83 9.95 -3.53 2.10
N CYS A 84 9.89 -2.36 2.70
CA CYS A 84 8.69 -1.54 2.65
C CYS A 84 9.03 -0.07 2.84
N LYS A 85 8.14 0.79 2.36
CA LYS A 85 8.09 2.20 2.73
C LYS A 85 7.14 2.37 3.91
N GLN A 86 7.57 3.06 4.95
CA GLN A 86 6.72 3.34 6.11
C GLN A 86 6.30 4.82 6.12
N LEU A 87 5.01 5.06 6.32
CA LEU A 87 4.44 6.39 6.46
C LEU A 87 3.69 6.49 7.78
N TYR A 88 3.84 7.61 8.47
CA TYR A 88 3.07 7.89 9.68
C TYR A 88 1.64 8.32 9.34
N LEU A 89 0.68 7.88 10.16
CA LEU A 89 -0.70 8.34 10.14
C LEU A 89 -1.10 8.76 11.56
N SER A 90 -1.21 10.06 11.77
CA SER A 90 -1.59 10.64 13.07
C SER A 90 -3.04 10.29 13.47
N PRO A 91 -3.36 10.32 14.76
CA PRO A 91 -4.74 10.24 15.27
C PRO A 91 -5.67 11.23 14.57
N GLY A 92 -6.86 10.78 14.18
CA GLY A 92 -7.88 11.57 13.49
C GLY A 92 -7.71 11.66 11.96
N PHE A 93 -6.60 11.18 11.40
CA PHE A 93 -6.32 11.29 9.97
C PHE A 93 -6.68 10.03 9.19
N THR A 94 -6.76 10.20 7.86
CA THR A 94 -7.07 9.15 6.90
C THR A 94 -6.02 9.13 5.79
N THR A 95 -5.66 7.95 5.28
CA THR A 95 -4.80 7.81 4.10
C THR A 95 -5.27 6.66 3.21
N GLY A 96 -4.91 6.71 1.92
CA GLY A 96 -5.40 5.79 0.90
C GLY A 96 -6.73 6.21 0.28
N GLY A 97 -7.20 5.44 -0.71
CA GLY A 97 -8.28 5.82 -1.62
C GLY A 97 -7.81 6.79 -2.72
N ASN A 98 -8.71 7.13 -3.64
CA ASN A 98 -8.50 8.17 -4.68
C ASN A 98 -7.18 8.02 -5.46
N GLY A 99 -6.86 6.81 -5.92
CA GLY A 99 -5.63 6.55 -6.68
C GLY A 99 -4.42 6.14 -5.81
N LYS A 100 -4.53 6.19 -4.49
CA LYS A 100 -3.50 5.71 -3.55
C LYS A 100 -3.96 4.44 -2.84
N ASP A 101 -3.26 3.33 -3.05
CA ASP A 101 -3.50 2.08 -2.35
C ASP A 101 -2.69 2.02 -1.04
N ILE A 102 -3.29 1.46 0.01
CA ILE A 102 -2.61 1.18 1.26
C ILE A 102 -2.72 -0.31 1.48
N ASP A 103 -1.59 -0.98 1.48
CA ASP A 103 -1.57 -2.44 1.56
C ASP A 103 -1.61 -2.96 2.98
N ALA A 104 -0.93 -2.27 3.90
CA ALA A 104 -0.78 -2.74 5.26
C ALA A 104 -0.60 -1.60 6.26
N PHE A 105 -0.88 -1.91 7.53
CA PHE A 105 -0.70 -0.99 8.64
C PHE A 105 -0.12 -1.71 9.87
N THR A 106 0.41 -0.93 10.82
CA THR A 106 0.87 -1.42 12.12
C THR A 106 0.81 -0.32 13.17
N TYR A 107 0.71 -0.70 14.44
CA TYR A 107 1.13 0.14 15.55
C TYR A 107 2.54 -0.25 15.96
N ALA A 108 3.50 0.67 15.84
CA ALA A 108 4.92 0.36 16.04
C ALA A 108 5.30 0.23 17.53
N ASP A 109 4.59 0.92 18.41
CA ASP A 109 4.92 1.06 19.84
C ASP A 109 4.03 0.23 20.77
N ARG A 110 2.90 -0.31 20.28
CA ARG A 110 1.90 -1.03 21.08
C ARG A 110 1.23 -2.17 20.36
N GLU A 111 0.66 -3.07 21.14
CA GLU A 111 -0.20 -4.13 20.64
C GLU A 111 -1.52 -3.56 20.16
N TYR A 112 -2.17 -4.24 19.22
CA TYR A 112 -3.44 -3.82 18.65
C TYR A 112 -4.27 -5.03 18.20
N PHE A 113 -5.59 -4.89 18.18
CA PHE A 113 -6.48 -5.92 17.65
C PHE A 113 -6.67 -5.75 16.15
N TYR A 114 -6.53 -6.84 15.40
CA TYR A 114 -6.93 -6.90 14.00
C TYR A 114 -7.35 -8.31 13.61
N ALA A 115 -8.50 -8.41 12.94
CA ALA A 115 -9.12 -9.67 12.52
C ALA A 115 -9.33 -10.65 13.69
N GLY A 116 -9.89 -10.16 14.80
CA GLY A 116 -10.24 -11.00 15.96
C GLY A 116 -9.06 -11.44 16.82
N LYS A 117 -7.86 -10.94 16.58
CA LYS A 117 -6.65 -11.36 17.30
C LYS A 117 -5.79 -10.17 17.67
N MET A 118 -5.19 -10.24 18.85
CA MET A 118 -4.15 -9.31 19.28
C MET A 118 -2.88 -9.50 18.44
N ARG A 119 -2.28 -8.39 18.05
CA ARG A 119 -1.07 -8.31 17.24
C ARG A 119 0.02 -7.62 18.03
N THR A 120 1.19 -8.25 18.02
CA THR A 120 2.38 -7.67 18.62
C THR A 120 2.75 -6.36 17.94
N ARG A 121 3.19 -5.39 18.74
CA ARG A 121 3.73 -4.11 18.23
C ARG A 121 4.75 -4.30 17.11
N GLY A 122 4.68 -3.46 16.09
CA GLY A 122 5.56 -3.48 14.93
C GLY A 122 5.29 -4.62 13.93
N VAL A 123 4.40 -5.57 14.25
CA VAL A 123 3.93 -6.57 13.29
C VAL A 123 2.87 -5.95 12.39
N TRP A 124 3.03 -6.11 11.08
CA TRP A 124 2.22 -5.48 10.05
C TRP A 124 1.04 -6.35 9.63
N SER A 125 -0.12 -5.72 9.54
CA SER A 125 -1.37 -6.34 9.08
C SER A 125 -1.67 -5.90 7.65
N LYS A 126 -1.57 -6.84 6.70
CA LYS A 126 -2.04 -6.63 5.34
C LYS A 126 -3.56 -6.73 5.29
N PHE A 127 -4.19 -6.03 4.37
CA PHE A 127 -5.62 -6.12 4.12
C PHE A 127 -5.91 -6.07 2.62
N ASN A 128 -7.16 -6.31 2.26
CA ASN A 128 -7.58 -6.33 0.86
C ASN A 128 -7.67 -4.88 0.33
N THR A 129 -7.20 -4.65 -0.89
CA THR A 129 -7.21 -3.34 -1.59
C THR A 129 -8.62 -2.75 -1.79
N LEU A 130 -9.68 -3.57 -1.68
CA LEU A 130 -11.07 -3.12 -1.69
C LEU A 130 -11.56 -2.60 -0.33
N THR A 131 -10.74 -2.66 0.72
CA THR A 131 -11.20 -2.46 2.11
C THR A 131 -10.77 -1.12 2.68
N THR A 132 -11.71 -0.46 3.37
CA THR A 132 -11.37 0.61 4.32
C THR A 132 -11.20 0.01 5.70
N ILE A 133 -10.01 0.12 6.27
CA ILE A 133 -9.74 -0.21 7.68
C ILE A 133 -10.01 1.02 8.54
N VAL A 134 -10.75 0.82 9.62
CA VAL A 134 -10.96 1.82 10.66
C VAL A 134 -10.35 1.32 11.95
N CYS A 135 -9.48 2.11 12.56
CA CYS A 135 -8.87 1.82 13.85
C CYS A 135 -9.46 2.75 14.92
N LYS A 136 -9.91 2.21 16.04
CA LYS A 136 -10.55 2.94 17.16
C LYS A 136 -9.96 2.51 18.51
N ASP A 137 -10.21 3.29 19.54
CA ASP A 137 -9.85 2.93 20.91
C ASP A 137 -10.84 1.89 21.47
N HIS A 138 -10.32 0.80 22.05
CA HIS A 138 -11.12 -0.21 22.73
C HIS A 138 -10.34 -0.85 23.89
N GLY A 139 -10.84 -0.72 25.12
CA GLY A 139 -10.25 -1.38 26.30
C GLY A 139 -8.77 -1.04 26.55
N GLY A 140 -8.32 0.16 26.15
CA GLY A 140 -6.91 0.58 26.27
C GLY A 140 -6.01 0.19 25.09
N TYR A 141 -6.56 -0.48 24.07
CA TYR A 141 -5.83 -0.89 22.87
C TYR A 141 -6.45 -0.29 21.61
N PRO A 142 -5.66 -0.05 20.55
CA PRO A 142 -6.21 0.18 19.23
C PRO A 142 -6.86 -1.11 18.71
N CYS A 143 -8.06 -0.98 18.17
CA CYS A 143 -8.76 -2.07 17.52
C CYS A 143 -9.14 -1.66 16.09
N CYS A 144 -8.67 -2.45 15.12
CA CYS A 144 -8.80 -2.18 13.70
C CYS A 144 -9.65 -3.25 13.02
N GLY A 145 -10.51 -2.82 12.10
CA GLY A 145 -11.30 -3.72 11.26
C GLY A 145 -11.88 -3.02 10.04
N PRO A 146 -12.53 -3.78 9.13
CA PRO A 146 -13.23 -3.21 7.99
C PRO A 146 -14.32 -2.21 8.43
N GLU A 147 -14.47 -1.12 7.68
CA GLU A 147 -15.56 -0.16 7.85
C GLU A 147 -16.91 -0.88 7.71
N GLY A 148 -17.81 -0.66 8.68
CA GLY A 148 -19.11 -1.36 8.75
C GLY A 148 -19.04 -2.80 9.26
N GLY A 149 -17.85 -3.37 9.47
CA GLY A 149 -17.66 -4.70 10.04
C GLY A 149 -17.67 -4.71 11.57
N ARG A 150 -17.82 -5.91 12.16
CA ARG A 150 -17.51 -6.12 13.58
C ARG A 150 -15.99 -5.97 13.75
N TYR A 151 -15.56 -5.07 14.62
CA TYR A 151 -14.14 -4.76 14.81
C TYR A 151 -13.32 -5.91 15.43
N GLY A 152 -13.94 -7.06 15.75
CA GLY A 152 -13.24 -8.22 16.29
C GLY A 152 -12.48 -7.93 17.59
N CYS A 153 -12.83 -6.85 18.30
CA CYS A 153 -12.28 -6.53 19.61
C CYS A 153 -12.98 -7.43 20.64
N THR A 154 -12.63 -8.70 20.65
CA THR A 154 -12.96 -9.61 21.75
C THR A 154 -11.64 -9.93 22.44
N PRO A 155 -11.51 -9.67 23.75
CA PRO A 155 -10.35 -10.06 24.54
C PRO A 155 -9.99 -11.54 24.39
#